data_AF-A0A834B568-F1
#
_entry.id   AF-A0A834B568-F1
#
_cell.length_a   1.000
_cell.length_b   1.000
_cell.length_c   1.000
_cell.angle_alpha   90.00
_cell.angle_beta   90.00
_cell.angle_gamma   90.00
#
_symmetry.space_group_name_H-M   'P 1'
#
loop_
_entity.id
_entity.type
_entity.pdbx_description
1 polymer ?
#
loop_
_entity_poly.entity_id
_entity_poly.type
_entity_poly.pdbx_seq_one_letter_code
_entity_poly.pdbx_strand_id
1 'polypeptide(L)'
;MAKVLASLSDDEGEDEDEEDEEEEGEEEEEEEEEDEEEEEEEDEEEEEPQQGGQAQEPATPSRNILDPNSGEPAPALSSPPPADVAAFLALPSPEKLLRLGPKSSVLIAQQTDTSDPEKVVSAFLKVSSVFKDEAQVRAAVQDAVDALMKKAFSSSSFNSNAFLTRLLIHMGLLKSEDKVKAIANLYGPLMTLNHVVQQDYFPKALAPLLLAFVTKPNGALESCAVARHNLLQTLHKV
;
A
#
# COMPACT_ATOMS: atom_id res chain seq x y z
N MET A 1 12.34 -23.05 -77.08
CA MET A 1 12.99 -21.99 -77.88
C MET A 1 12.22 -20.71 -77.68
N ALA A 2 12.94 -19.63 -77.41
CA ALA A 2 12.46 -18.34 -76.90
C ALA A 2 11.65 -17.51 -77.90
N LYS A 3 10.70 -16.72 -77.37
CA LYS A 3 10.38 -15.33 -77.80
C LYS A 3 9.41 -14.72 -76.76
N VAL A 4 9.94 -14.08 -75.72
CA VAL A 4 10.28 -12.64 -75.67
C VAL A 4 9.02 -11.79 -75.86
N LEU A 5 8.35 -11.50 -74.74
CA LEU A 5 7.35 -10.45 -74.63
C LEU A 5 8.10 -9.15 -74.37
N ALA A 6 8.07 -8.24 -75.33
CA ALA A 6 8.65 -6.92 -75.27
C ALA A 6 7.56 -5.86 -75.51
N SER A 7 7.78 -4.67 -74.93
CA SER A 7 7.00 -3.41 -74.92
C SER A 7 6.05 -3.28 -73.72
N LEU A 8 6.40 -2.59 -72.62
CA LEU A 8 6.94 -1.23 -72.36
C LEU A 8 5.96 -0.09 -72.67
N SER A 9 5.34 0.42 -71.61
CA SER A 9 5.00 1.82 -71.32
C SER A 9 5.00 1.87 -69.78
N ASP A 10 5.98 2.43 -69.08
CA ASP A 10 6.50 3.82 -69.09
C ASP A 10 5.38 4.80 -68.73
N ASP A 11 5.23 5.03 -67.42
CA ASP A 11 4.58 6.20 -66.84
C ASP A 11 5.27 6.45 -65.48
N GLU A 12 6.11 7.49 -65.50
CA GLU A 12 6.88 8.01 -64.39
C GLU A 12 5.99 8.71 -63.38
N GLY A 13 6.22 8.44 -62.11
CA GLY A 13 5.66 9.17 -60.98
C GLY A 13 6.63 9.02 -59.82
N GLU A 14 7.76 9.70 -59.93
CA GLU A 14 8.64 10.03 -58.82
C GLU A 14 7.90 11.01 -57.91
N ASP A 15 7.61 10.57 -56.67
CA ASP A 15 7.62 11.46 -55.51
C ASP A 15 8.57 10.80 -54.51
N GLU A 16 9.86 11.09 -54.70
CA GLU A 16 10.87 11.04 -53.65
C GLU A 16 10.65 12.28 -52.79
N ASP A 17 10.07 12.12 -51.60
CA ASP A 17 10.18 13.13 -50.54
C ASP A 17 10.55 12.41 -49.24
N GLU A 18 11.86 12.28 -49.12
CA GLU A 18 12.69 12.56 -47.93
C GLU A 18 12.39 11.78 -46.63
N GLU A 19 13.29 10.81 -46.41
CA GLU A 19 13.67 10.27 -45.12
C GLU A 19 14.13 11.42 -44.18
N ASP A 20 13.26 11.92 -43.31
CA ASP A 20 13.68 12.67 -42.12
C ASP A 20 13.99 11.68 -40.99
N GLU A 21 15.17 11.06 -41.08
CA GLU A 21 15.92 10.55 -39.93
C GLU A 21 16.77 11.69 -39.34
N GLU A 22 16.25 12.41 -38.36
CA GLU A 22 17.08 13.11 -37.37
C GLU A 22 16.60 12.76 -35.96
N GLU A 23 17.14 11.65 -35.42
CA GLU A 23 17.46 11.56 -34.00
C GLU A 23 18.49 12.64 -33.68
N GLU A 24 18.17 13.61 -32.83
CA GLU A 24 19.11 14.07 -31.80
C GLU A 24 18.34 14.28 -30.50
N GLY A 25 18.67 13.43 -29.53
CA GLY A 25 18.27 13.58 -28.15
C GLY A 25 18.98 14.78 -27.56
N GLU A 26 18.21 15.75 -27.08
CA GLU A 26 18.66 16.62 -26.01
C GLU A 26 18.18 16.00 -24.71
N GLU A 27 19.13 15.35 -24.03
CA GLU A 27 19.02 14.91 -22.65
C GLU A 27 18.71 16.15 -21.79
N GLU A 28 17.48 16.27 -21.30
CA GLU A 28 17.21 17.20 -20.19
C GLU A 28 17.95 16.66 -18.97
N GLU A 29 19.09 17.28 -18.66
CA GLU A 29 19.80 17.09 -17.39
C GLU A 29 18.81 17.43 -16.25
N GLU A 30 18.19 16.41 -15.66
CA GLU A 30 17.52 16.54 -14.38
C GLU A 30 18.61 16.84 -13.34
N GLU A 31 18.66 18.09 -12.88
CA GLU A 31 19.46 18.48 -11.72
C GLU A 31 19.00 17.66 -10.52
N GLU A 32 19.77 16.63 -10.17
CA GLU A 32 19.69 15.92 -8.90
C GLU A 32 20.08 16.91 -7.79
N GLU A 33 19.07 17.58 -7.21
CA GLU A 33 19.23 18.22 -5.90
C GLU A 33 19.43 17.09 -4.86
N GLU A 34 20.71 16.77 -4.61
CA GLU A 34 21.14 16.00 -3.44
C GLU A 34 20.77 16.80 -2.18
N ASP A 35 19.56 16.58 -1.65
CA ASP A 35 19.23 16.91 -0.27
C ASP A 35 20.13 16.05 0.65
N GLU A 36 21.25 16.63 1.07
CA GLU A 36 22.08 16.15 2.18
C GLU A 36 21.23 16.12 3.46
N GLU A 37 20.55 15.00 3.73
CA GLU A 37 19.97 14.74 5.04
C GLU A 37 21.13 14.60 6.06
N GLU A 38 21.37 15.66 6.84
CA GLU A 38 22.23 15.65 8.02
C GLU A 38 21.73 14.56 8.99
N GLU A 39 22.45 13.44 9.09
CA GLU A 39 22.26 12.44 10.14
C GLU A 39 22.66 13.09 11.49
N GLU A 40 21.67 13.52 12.27
CA GLU A 40 21.86 13.81 13.69
C GLU A 40 22.13 12.47 14.43
N GLU A 41 23.40 12.16 14.63
CA GLU A 41 23.91 11.17 15.57
C GLU A 41 23.50 11.59 17.01
N GLU A 42 22.40 11.02 17.53
CA GLU A 42 22.11 11.06 18.97
C GLU A 42 23.04 10.04 19.68
N ASP A 43 24.12 10.58 20.25
CA ASP A 43 24.94 9.95 21.29
C ASP A 43 24.05 9.52 22.49
N GLU A 44 23.65 8.25 22.56
CA GLU A 44 23.23 7.64 23.83
C GLU A 44 24.48 7.06 24.52
N GLU A 45 25.01 7.84 25.47
CA GLU A 45 26.11 7.43 26.34
C GLU A 45 25.85 6.09 27.05
N GLU A 46 26.84 5.21 26.95
CA GLU A 46 26.97 3.98 27.75
C GLU A 46 27.15 4.31 29.24
N GLU A 47 26.19 3.96 30.09
CA GLU A 47 26.41 3.84 31.54
C GLU A 47 26.66 2.36 31.92
N GLU A 48 27.93 1.98 31.98
CA GLU A 48 28.41 0.74 32.62
C GLU A 48 28.69 0.96 34.13
N PRO A 49 28.69 -0.13 34.92
CA PRO A 49 28.33 -0.09 36.34
C PRO A 49 29.52 0.18 37.27
N GLN A 50 29.27 0.87 38.39
CA GLN A 50 30.21 0.89 39.52
C GLN A 50 29.65 0.19 40.77
N GLN A 51 30.27 -0.94 41.07
CA GLN A 51 30.34 -1.53 42.41
C GLN A 51 31.08 -0.58 43.37
N GLY A 52 30.51 -0.39 44.56
CA GLY A 52 31.19 0.21 45.71
C GLY A 52 30.42 -0.13 46.99
N GLY A 53 30.75 -1.26 47.60
CA GLY A 53 30.02 -1.79 48.75
C GLY A 53 30.22 -1.03 50.06
N GLN A 54 29.33 -1.29 51.03
CA GLN A 54 29.71 -1.57 52.41
C GLN A 54 28.53 -2.16 53.22
N ALA A 55 28.68 -3.46 53.49
CA ALA A 55 28.37 -4.19 54.71
C ALA A 55 27.34 -3.64 55.72
N GLN A 56 26.27 -4.41 55.93
CA GLN A 56 25.92 -4.95 57.25
C GLN A 56 24.84 -6.04 57.14
N GLU A 57 25.28 -7.31 57.18
CA GLU A 57 24.53 -8.37 57.87
C GLU A 57 24.85 -8.28 59.39
N PRO A 58 24.19 -9.01 60.32
CA PRO A 58 23.20 -10.09 60.16
C PRO A 58 21.99 -9.98 61.11
N ALA A 59 20.92 -10.75 60.84
CA ALA A 59 20.23 -11.60 61.83
C ALA A 59 18.89 -12.11 61.30
N THR A 60 18.80 -13.43 61.10
CA THR A 60 17.53 -14.15 61.22
C THR A 60 17.16 -14.29 62.71
N PRO A 61 15.87 -14.44 63.08
CA PRO A 61 15.34 -15.80 63.20
C PRO A 61 13.84 -15.98 62.86
N SER A 62 13.54 -17.15 62.28
CA SER A 62 12.45 -18.09 62.56
C SER A 62 11.02 -17.63 62.97
N ARG A 63 10.06 -18.02 62.10
CA ARG A 63 8.88 -18.89 62.39
C ARG A 63 7.66 -18.30 63.14
N ASN A 64 6.51 -18.25 62.44
CA ASN A 64 5.11 -18.45 62.93
C ASN A 64 4.22 -18.61 61.66
N ILE A 65 3.65 -19.78 61.31
CA ILE A 65 2.46 -20.49 61.83
C ILE A 65 1.13 -19.71 61.62
N LEU A 66 0.34 -20.20 60.64
CA LEU A 66 -1.13 -20.19 60.40
C LEU A 66 -1.98 -18.92 60.68
N ASP A 67 -2.73 -18.42 59.68
CA ASP A 67 -4.13 -18.79 59.40
C ASP A 67 -4.60 -18.25 58.01
N PRO A 68 -5.65 -18.81 57.39
CA PRO A 68 -6.07 -18.60 56.02
C PRO A 68 -7.11 -17.47 55.92
N ASN A 69 -7.41 -17.04 54.69
CA ASN A 69 -8.48 -16.12 54.30
C ASN A 69 -8.07 -14.64 54.15
N SER A 70 -7.40 -14.35 53.05
CA SER A 70 -7.79 -13.21 52.22
C SER A 70 -7.41 -13.55 50.78
N GLY A 71 -8.38 -14.04 50.03
CA GLY A 71 -8.24 -14.23 48.59
C GLY A 71 -8.19 -12.87 47.91
N GLU A 72 -7.01 -12.29 47.84
CA GLU A 72 -6.72 -11.23 46.89
C GLU A 72 -6.55 -11.91 45.52
N PRO A 73 -7.44 -11.67 44.54
CA PRO A 73 -7.21 -12.22 43.22
C PRO A 73 -5.95 -11.56 42.68
N ALA A 74 -4.99 -12.39 42.27
CA ALA A 74 -3.85 -12.00 41.47
C ALA A 74 -4.30 -10.98 40.40
N PRO A 75 -3.51 -9.94 40.10
CA PRO A 75 -3.87 -9.01 39.04
C PRO A 75 -4.02 -9.85 37.77
N ALA A 76 -5.27 -10.01 37.35
CA ALA A 76 -5.62 -10.69 36.13
C ALA A 76 -4.76 -10.05 35.06
N LEU A 77 -3.99 -10.89 34.37
CA LEU A 77 -3.19 -10.56 33.19
C LEU A 77 -3.96 -9.50 32.40
N SER A 78 -3.52 -8.26 32.53
CA SER A 78 -4.13 -7.13 31.85
C SER A 78 -4.04 -7.49 30.37
N SER A 79 -5.19 -7.69 29.73
CA SER A 79 -5.24 -7.76 28.28
C SER A 79 -4.40 -6.60 27.78
N PRO A 80 -3.40 -6.82 26.89
CA PRO A 80 -2.63 -5.72 26.36
C PRO A 80 -3.63 -4.66 25.86
N PRO A 81 -3.38 -3.36 26.12
CA PRO A 81 -4.25 -2.29 25.66
C PRO A 81 -4.50 -2.51 24.17
N PRO A 82 -5.69 -2.19 23.64
CA PRO A 82 -5.98 -2.39 22.21
C PRO A 82 -4.82 -1.79 21.43
N ALA A 83 -3.97 -2.64 20.86
CA ALA A 83 -2.93 -2.18 19.96
C ALA A 83 -3.70 -1.47 18.86
N ASP A 84 -3.57 -0.15 18.86
CA ASP A 84 -4.67 0.69 18.42
C ASP A 84 -4.68 0.71 16.90
N VAL A 85 -5.81 0.37 16.28
CA VAL A 85 -5.99 0.53 14.83
C VAL A 85 -5.63 1.95 14.42
N ALA A 86 -5.88 2.94 15.29
CA ALA A 86 -5.45 4.31 15.08
C ALA A 86 -3.91 4.44 14.97
N ALA A 87 -3.14 3.74 15.82
CA ALA A 87 -1.68 3.74 15.77
C ALA A 87 -1.14 3.04 14.51
N PHE A 88 -1.83 2.00 14.03
CA PHE A 88 -1.53 1.39 12.74
C PHE A 88 -1.84 2.36 11.59
N LEU A 89 -3.03 2.96 11.56
CA LEU A 89 -3.42 3.90 10.50
C LEU A 89 -2.63 5.21 10.54
N ALA A 90 -2.05 5.59 11.68
CA ALA A 90 -1.17 6.75 11.77
C ALA A 90 0.20 6.48 11.15
N LEU A 91 0.77 5.30 11.42
CA LEU A 91 2.09 4.91 10.91
C LEU A 91 2.05 3.42 10.54
N PRO A 92 1.60 3.07 9.32
CA PRO A 92 1.41 1.68 8.90
C PRO A 92 2.72 0.91 8.85
N SER A 93 2.73 -0.29 9.43
CA SER A 93 3.80 -1.27 9.22
C SER A 93 3.22 -2.69 9.21
N PRO A 94 3.88 -3.66 8.54
CA PRO A 94 3.44 -5.06 8.55
C PRO A 94 3.32 -5.64 9.97
N GLU A 95 4.29 -5.31 10.83
CA GLU A 95 4.37 -5.79 12.21
C GLU A 95 3.19 -5.24 13.02
N LYS A 96 2.83 -3.97 12.82
CA LYS A 96 1.66 -3.37 13.46
C LYS A 96 0.35 -4.01 13.00
N LEU A 97 0.22 -4.31 11.70
CA LEU A 97 -0.96 -5.00 11.17
C LEU A 97 -1.11 -6.41 11.77
N LEU A 98 -0.02 -7.18 11.83
CA LEU A 98 -0.03 -8.52 12.41
C LEU A 98 -0.31 -8.49 13.93
N ARG A 99 0.20 -7.47 14.62
CA ARG A 99 0.00 -7.28 16.07
C ARG A 99 -1.46 -6.96 16.45
N LEU A 100 -2.28 -6.47 15.51
CA LEU A 100 -3.74 -6.36 15.72
C LEU A 100 -4.43 -7.73 15.88
N GLY A 101 -3.74 -8.81 15.48
CA GLY A 101 -4.22 -10.18 15.61
C GLY A 101 -5.33 -10.55 14.63
N PRO A 102 -6.00 -11.70 14.84
CA PRO A 102 -6.94 -12.28 13.86
C PRO A 102 -8.23 -11.48 13.65
N LYS A 103 -8.45 -10.42 14.45
CA LYS A 103 -9.61 -9.51 14.33
C LYS A 103 -9.25 -8.20 13.62
N SER A 104 -8.02 -8.05 13.13
CA SER A 104 -7.52 -6.85 12.46
C SER A 104 -8.47 -6.34 11.38
N SER A 105 -8.96 -7.23 10.52
CA SER A 105 -9.87 -6.92 9.43
C SER A 105 -11.19 -6.29 9.89
N VAL A 106 -11.82 -6.90 10.89
CA VAL A 106 -13.07 -6.40 11.48
C VAL A 106 -12.84 -5.05 12.17
N LEU A 107 -11.73 -4.91 12.92
CA LEU A 107 -11.42 -3.69 13.65
C LEU A 107 -11.14 -2.50 12.71
N ILE A 108 -10.38 -2.71 11.64
CA ILE A 108 -10.10 -1.69 10.61
C ILE A 108 -11.41 -1.25 9.94
N ALA A 109 -12.25 -2.19 9.53
CA ALA A 109 -13.53 -1.88 8.91
C ALA A 109 -14.50 -1.17 9.88
N GLN A 110 -14.46 -1.49 11.18
CA GLN A 110 -15.30 -0.85 12.19
C GLN A 110 -14.87 0.59 12.50
N GLN A 111 -13.57 0.85 12.60
CA GLN A 111 -13.05 2.19 12.91
C GLN A 111 -13.06 3.13 11.71
N THR A 112 -13.15 2.61 10.48
CA THR A 112 -13.26 3.43 9.29
C THR A 112 -14.71 3.88 9.05
N ASP A 113 -14.91 5.18 8.88
CA ASP A 113 -16.18 5.71 8.41
C ASP A 113 -16.39 5.36 6.93
N THR A 114 -17.14 4.27 6.69
CA THR A 114 -17.44 3.80 5.33
C THR A 114 -18.55 4.58 4.63
N SER A 115 -19.06 5.66 5.23
CA SER A 115 -19.96 6.58 4.54
C SER A 115 -19.21 7.65 3.75
N ASP A 116 -17.95 7.92 4.11
CA ASP A 116 -17.06 8.88 3.45
C ASP A 116 -16.05 8.17 2.54
N PRO A 117 -16.15 8.33 1.20
CA PRO A 117 -15.20 7.74 0.25
C PRO A 117 -13.74 8.13 0.52
N GLU A 118 -13.47 9.35 1.01
CA GLU A 118 -12.11 9.82 1.29
C GLU A 118 -11.47 9.04 2.44
N LYS A 119 -12.25 8.75 3.48
CA LYS A 119 -11.80 7.92 4.61
C LYS A 119 -11.56 6.47 4.19
N VAL A 120 -12.41 5.93 3.31
CA VAL A 120 -12.22 4.59 2.75
C VAL A 120 -10.95 4.52 1.89
N VAL A 121 -10.69 5.50 1.03
CA VAL A 121 -9.44 5.58 0.25
C VAL A 121 -8.22 5.67 1.16
N SER A 122 -8.26 6.53 2.18
CA SER A 122 -7.15 6.67 3.14
C SER A 122 -6.86 5.35 3.86
N ALA A 123 -7.90 4.67 4.36
CA ALA A 123 -7.75 3.37 5.02
C ALA A 123 -7.25 2.29 4.05
N PHE A 124 -7.81 2.23 2.83
CA PHE A 124 -7.38 1.31 1.78
C PHE A 124 -5.88 1.45 1.50
N LEU A 125 -5.41 2.67 1.22
CA LEU A 125 -4.01 2.91 0.88
C LEU A 125 -3.06 2.63 2.04
N LYS A 126 -3.45 2.95 3.29
CA LYS A 126 -2.66 2.64 4.49
C LYS A 126 -2.56 1.15 4.78
N VAL A 127 -3.61 0.37 4.49
CA VAL A 127 -3.57 -1.08 4.61
C VAL A 127 -2.75 -1.69 3.47
N SER A 128 -2.91 -1.19 2.25
CA SER A 128 -2.15 -1.64 1.09
C SER A 128 -0.67 -1.30 1.17
N SER A 129 -0.28 -0.19 1.82
CA SER A 129 1.13 0.24 1.89
C SER A 129 2.03 -0.72 2.65
N VAL A 130 1.46 -1.59 3.48
CA VAL A 130 2.20 -2.60 4.25
C VAL A 130 2.22 -3.97 3.56
N PHE A 131 1.70 -4.06 2.34
CA PHE A 131 1.73 -5.30 1.57
C PHE A 131 3.18 -5.77 1.35
N LYS A 132 3.40 -7.05 1.62
CA LYS A 132 4.63 -7.78 1.28
C LYS A 132 4.24 -9.14 0.71
N ASP A 133 5.09 -9.73 -0.13
CA ASP A 133 4.90 -11.08 -0.66
C ASP A 133 5.18 -12.21 0.33
N GLU A 134 4.91 -11.94 1.60
CA GLU A 134 4.95 -12.89 2.70
C GLU A 134 3.52 -13.37 2.99
N ALA A 135 3.33 -14.68 3.12
CA ALA A 135 1.99 -15.27 3.20
C ALA A 135 1.12 -14.69 4.32
N GLN A 136 1.68 -14.45 5.50
CA GLN A 136 0.94 -13.90 6.65
C GLN A 136 0.54 -12.44 6.44
N VAL A 137 1.48 -11.60 5.99
CA VAL A 137 1.24 -10.18 5.72
C VAL A 137 0.24 -10.01 4.57
N ARG A 138 0.44 -10.76 3.48
CA ARG A 138 -0.46 -10.76 2.32
C ARG A 138 -1.89 -11.10 2.73
N ALA A 139 -2.08 -12.19 3.48
CA ALA A 139 -3.40 -12.60 3.96
C ALA A 139 -4.03 -11.53 4.87
N ALA A 140 -3.26 -10.96 5.81
CA ALA A 140 -3.76 -9.91 6.69
C ALA A 140 -4.20 -8.65 5.94
N VAL A 141 -3.45 -8.22 4.92
CA VAL A 141 -3.81 -7.09 4.05
C VAL A 141 -5.08 -7.39 3.26
N GLN A 142 -5.15 -8.57 2.62
CA GLN A 142 -6.31 -8.99 1.83
C GLN A 142 -7.57 -9.09 2.67
N ASP A 143 -7.52 -9.74 3.83
CA ASP A 143 -8.65 -9.87 4.75
C ASP A 143 -9.13 -8.50 5.25
N ALA A 144 -8.21 -7.60 5.57
CA ALA A 144 -8.53 -6.26 6.04
C ALA A 144 -9.20 -5.41 4.96
N VAL A 145 -8.68 -5.47 3.74
CA VAL A 145 -9.25 -4.76 2.60
C VAL A 145 -10.60 -5.36 2.22
N ASP A 146 -10.76 -6.69 2.24
CA ASP A 146 -12.04 -7.34 1.97
C ASP A 146 -13.11 -6.90 2.97
N ALA A 147 -12.79 -6.89 4.27
CA ALA A 147 -13.72 -6.42 5.29
C ALA A 147 -14.11 -4.94 5.07
N LEU A 148 -13.13 -4.09 4.75
CA LEU A 148 -13.35 -2.66 4.50
C LEU A 148 -14.21 -2.42 3.25
N MET A 149 -13.80 -2.97 2.11
CA MET A 149 -14.43 -2.74 0.82
C MET A 149 -15.79 -3.41 0.73
N LYS A 150 -15.95 -4.60 1.29
CA LYS A 150 -17.26 -5.26 1.40
C LYS A 150 -18.23 -4.43 2.23
N LYS A 151 -17.80 -3.86 3.36
CA LYS A 151 -18.63 -2.97 4.18
C LYS A 151 -19.03 -1.71 3.42
N ALA A 152 -18.08 -1.07 2.72
CA ALA A 152 -18.34 0.15 1.95
C ALA A 152 -19.29 -0.11 0.78
N PHE A 153 -18.99 -1.06 -0.10
CA PHE A 153 -19.79 -1.33 -1.31
C PHE A 153 -21.13 -1.99 -1.04
N SER A 154 -21.33 -2.61 0.13
CA SER A 154 -22.66 -3.10 0.54
C SER A 154 -23.62 -1.97 0.94
N SER A 155 -23.11 -0.76 1.17
CA SER A 155 -23.94 0.40 1.50
C SER A 155 -24.51 1.06 0.25
N SER A 156 -25.84 1.11 0.14
CA SER A 156 -26.52 1.78 -0.98
C SER A 156 -26.25 3.29 -1.10
N SER A 157 -25.80 3.93 -0.02
CA SER A 157 -25.47 5.36 -0.01
C SER A 157 -24.00 5.63 -0.33
N PHE A 158 -23.17 4.60 -0.41
CA PHE A 158 -21.75 4.77 -0.70
C PHE A 158 -21.55 5.06 -2.20
N ASN A 159 -20.86 6.16 -2.50
CA ASN A 159 -20.59 6.54 -3.87
C ASN A 159 -19.32 5.86 -4.38
N SER A 160 -19.49 4.68 -4.99
CA SER A 160 -18.40 3.87 -5.54
C SER A 160 -17.59 4.58 -6.63
N ASN A 161 -18.21 5.48 -7.41
CA ASN A 161 -17.49 6.28 -8.41
C ASN A 161 -16.60 7.33 -7.74
N ALA A 162 -17.11 8.01 -6.71
CA ALA A 162 -16.31 8.97 -5.93
C ALA A 162 -15.12 8.29 -5.25
N PHE A 163 -15.31 7.07 -4.71
CA PHE A 163 -14.21 6.25 -4.21
C PHE A 163 -13.14 6.03 -5.27
N LEU A 164 -13.51 5.55 -6.47
CA LEU A 164 -12.54 5.28 -7.53
C LEU A 164 -11.81 6.56 -7.97
N THR A 165 -12.53 7.66 -8.17
CA THR A 165 -11.94 8.95 -8.52
C THR A 165 -10.91 9.40 -7.49
N ARG A 166 -11.25 9.36 -6.19
CA ARG A 166 -10.34 9.74 -5.10
C ARG A 166 -9.15 8.79 -5.00
N LEU A 167 -9.36 7.48 -5.18
CA LEU A 167 -8.27 6.51 -5.20
C LEU A 167 -7.25 6.82 -6.30
N LEU A 168 -7.73 7.09 -7.52
CA LEU A 168 -6.86 7.44 -8.65
C LEU A 168 -6.10 8.75 -8.42
N ILE A 169 -6.73 9.74 -7.77
CA ILE A 169 -6.08 11.00 -7.39
C ILE A 169 -4.93 10.74 -6.39
N HIS A 170 -5.21 10.01 -5.30
CA HIS A 170 -4.18 9.70 -4.30
C HIS A 170 -3.06 8.80 -4.82
N MET A 171 -3.32 8.00 -5.86
CA MET A 171 -2.30 7.22 -6.58
C MET A 171 -1.55 8.03 -7.64
N GLY A 172 -1.87 9.32 -7.83
CA GLY A 172 -1.23 10.17 -8.85
C GLY A 172 -1.61 9.84 -10.29
N LEU A 173 -2.70 9.10 -10.51
CA LEU A 173 -3.17 8.65 -11.82
C LEU A 173 -4.26 9.56 -12.41
N LEU A 174 -4.81 10.46 -11.59
CA LEU A 174 -5.83 11.42 -11.99
C LEU A 174 -5.58 12.78 -11.31
N LYS A 175 -5.70 13.87 -12.08
CA LYS A 175 -5.55 15.22 -11.54
C LYS A 175 -6.79 15.63 -10.72
N SER A 176 -6.58 16.46 -9.71
CA SER A 176 -7.62 17.12 -8.92
C SER A 176 -7.38 18.62 -8.82
N GLU A 177 -8.42 19.38 -8.51
CA GLU A 177 -8.29 20.80 -8.15
C GLU A 177 -7.67 20.98 -6.76
N ASP A 178 -7.86 19.99 -5.88
CA ASP A 178 -7.24 19.94 -4.55
C ASP A 178 -5.75 19.60 -4.65
N LYS A 179 -4.92 20.20 -3.79
CA LYS A 179 -3.53 19.77 -3.60
C LYS A 179 -3.50 18.47 -2.80
N VAL A 180 -3.36 17.34 -3.48
CA VAL A 180 -3.19 16.01 -2.88
C VAL A 180 -1.78 15.52 -3.14
N LYS A 181 -1.07 15.11 -2.07
CA LYS A 181 0.23 14.44 -2.21
C LYS A 181 -0.02 13.01 -2.67
N ALA A 182 0.36 12.69 -3.90
CA ALA A 182 0.31 11.33 -4.39
C ALA A 182 1.25 10.43 -3.57
N ILE A 183 0.86 9.17 -3.39
CA ILE A 183 1.72 8.18 -2.73
C ILE A 183 2.90 7.80 -3.63
N ALA A 184 4.08 7.60 -3.05
CA ALA A 184 5.30 7.35 -3.81
C ALA A 184 5.36 5.93 -4.41
N ASN A 185 4.87 4.91 -3.69
CA ASN A 185 4.96 3.52 -4.10
C ASN A 185 3.57 2.91 -4.36
N LEU A 186 3.35 2.46 -5.60
CA LEU A 186 2.08 1.86 -6.03
C LEU A 186 2.06 0.33 -5.93
N TYR A 187 3.16 -0.34 -5.55
CA TYR A 187 3.25 -1.80 -5.51
C TYR A 187 2.14 -2.43 -4.66
N GLY A 188 2.05 -2.05 -3.38
CA GLY A 188 1.04 -2.54 -2.46
C GLY A 188 -0.41 -2.23 -2.89
N PRO A 189 -0.73 -0.98 -3.25
CA PRO A 189 -2.03 -0.61 -3.81
C PRO A 189 -2.42 -1.42 -5.05
N LEU A 190 -1.51 -1.63 -6.01
CA LEU A 190 -1.77 -2.40 -7.23
C LEU A 190 -2.01 -3.88 -6.93
N MET A 191 -1.19 -4.49 -6.05
CA MET A 191 -1.37 -5.88 -5.63
C MET A 191 -2.67 -6.08 -4.84
N THR A 192 -3.04 -5.08 -4.03
CA THR A 192 -4.32 -5.08 -3.31
C THR A 192 -5.49 -4.94 -4.28
N LEU A 193 -5.44 -4.00 -5.23
CA LEU A 193 -6.46 -3.84 -6.26
C LEU A 193 -6.63 -5.12 -7.08
N ASN A 194 -5.52 -5.79 -7.43
CA ASN A 194 -5.53 -7.05 -8.14
C ASN A 194 -6.36 -8.12 -7.38
N HIS A 195 -6.29 -8.14 -6.04
CA HIS A 195 -7.14 -9.00 -5.20
C HIS A 195 -8.61 -8.54 -5.20
N VAL A 196 -8.84 -7.25 -4.94
CA VAL A 196 -10.18 -6.67 -4.75
C VAL A 196 -11.08 -6.84 -5.98
N VAL A 197 -10.56 -6.60 -7.19
CA VAL A 197 -11.38 -6.65 -8.41
C VAL A 197 -11.92 -8.05 -8.72
N GLN A 198 -11.28 -9.09 -8.17
CA GLN A 198 -11.69 -10.49 -8.30
C GLN A 198 -12.84 -10.85 -7.34
N GLN A 199 -13.06 -10.06 -6.30
CA GLN A 199 -14.06 -10.37 -5.28
C GLN A 199 -15.49 -10.11 -5.77
N ASP A 200 -16.44 -10.87 -5.24
CA ASP A 200 -17.87 -10.76 -5.61
C ASP A 200 -18.50 -9.43 -5.16
N TYR A 201 -17.95 -8.80 -4.12
CA TYR A 201 -18.44 -7.52 -3.63
C TYR A 201 -18.02 -6.33 -4.52
N PHE A 202 -17.07 -6.52 -5.43
CA PHE A 202 -16.53 -5.44 -6.25
C PHE A 202 -17.52 -5.04 -7.35
N PRO A 203 -17.94 -3.75 -7.44
CA PRO A 203 -18.85 -3.30 -8.49
C PRO A 203 -18.17 -3.38 -9.87
N LYS A 204 -18.53 -4.39 -10.68
CA LYS A 204 -17.92 -4.65 -11.99
C LYS A 204 -17.99 -3.46 -12.97
N ALA A 205 -18.96 -2.56 -12.80
CA ALA A 205 -19.04 -1.31 -13.55
C ALA A 205 -17.82 -0.38 -13.38
N LEU A 206 -17.03 -0.55 -12.31
CA LEU A 206 -15.79 0.22 -12.08
C LEU A 206 -14.58 -0.33 -12.85
N ALA A 207 -14.62 -1.60 -13.28
CA ALA A 207 -13.47 -2.25 -13.92
C ALA A 207 -13.00 -1.54 -15.21
N PRO A 208 -13.89 -1.12 -16.14
CA PRO A 208 -13.46 -0.40 -17.33
C PRO A 208 -12.81 0.95 -17.03
N LEU A 209 -13.27 1.65 -15.97
CA LEU A 209 -12.68 2.91 -15.55
C LEU A 209 -11.28 2.66 -15.00
N LEU A 210 -11.12 1.71 -14.08
CA LEU A 210 -9.82 1.37 -13.52
C LEU A 210 -8.84 0.91 -14.62
N LEU A 211 -9.28 0.08 -15.55
CA LEU A 211 -8.50 -0.36 -16.70
C LEU A 211 -7.98 0.82 -17.52
N ALA A 212 -8.84 1.78 -17.87
CA ALA A 212 -8.47 2.94 -18.66
C ALA A 212 -7.35 3.78 -18.01
N PHE A 213 -7.34 3.89 -16.68
CA PHE A 213 -6.31 4.66 -15.96
C PHE A 213 -5.02 3.86 -15.70
N VAL A 214 -5.10 2.55 -15.49
CA VAL A 214 -3.90 1.71 -15.31
C VAL A 214 -3.15 1.47 -16.63
N THR A 215 -3.83 1.54 -17.77
CA THR A 215 -3.21 1.44 -19.10
C THR A 215 -2.49 2.72 -19.53
N LYS A 216 -2.85 3.89 -18.99
CA LYS A 216 -2.19 5.16 -19.36
C LYS A 216 -0.70 5.14 -18.95
N PRO A 217 0.20 5.72 -19.77
CA PRO A 217 1.60 5.94 -19.40
C PRO A 217 1.70 6.77 -18.11
N ASN A 218 2.56 6.34 -17.19
CA ASN A 218 2.77 6.98 -15.90
C ASN A 218 4.01 6.36 -15.23
N GLY A 219 4.98 7.19 -14.86
CA GLY A 219 6.25 6.74 -14.28
C GLY A 219 6.07 5.85 -13.04
N ALA A 220 5.15 6.19 -12.13
CA ALA A 220 4.92 5.40 -10.92
C ALA A 220 4.33 4.01 -11.22
N LEU A 221 3.54 3.87 -12.29
CA LEU A 221 3.06 2.56 -12.77
C LEU A 221 4.15 1.76 -13.46
N GLU A 222 5.07 2.43 -14.16
CA GLU A 222 6.21 1.81 -14.86
C GLU A 222 7.25 1.27 -13.88
N SER A 223 7.53 2.00 -12.78
CA SER A 223 8.35 1.49 -11.66
C SER A 223 7.73 0.26 -10.97
N CYS A 224 6.44 0.00 -11.18
CA CYS A 224 5.69 -1.14 -10.65
C CYS A 224 5.20 -2.10 -11.75
N ALA A 225 5.98 -2.28 -12.83
CA ALA A 225 5.57 -3.00 -14.05
C ALA A 225 4.92 -4.38 -13.80
N VAL A 226 5.47 -5.19 -12.89
CA VAL A 226 4.94 -6.52 -12.57
C VAL A 226 3.55 -6.44 -11.94
N ALA A 227 3.37 -5.59 -10.92
CA ALA A 227 2.10 -5.41 -10.26
C ALA A 227 1.04 -4.80 -11.20
N ARG A 228 1.45 -3.83 -12.04
CA ARG A 228 0.64 -3.24 -13.09
C ARG A 228 0.15 -4.31 -14.07
N HIS A 229 1.07 -5.13 -14.59
CA HIS A 229 0.75 -6.19 -15.53
C HIS A 229 -0.25 -7.20 -14.94
N ASN A 230 -0.03 -7.63 -13.70
CA ASN A 230 -0.93 -8.55 -13.01
C ASN A 230 -2.35 -7.97 -12.88
N LEU A 231 -2.46 -6.70 -12.46
CA LEU A 231 -3.74 -6.03 -12.36
C LEU A 231 -4.45 -5.91 -13.72
N LEU A 232 -3.72 -5.55 -14.78
CA LEU A 232 -4.28 -5.46 -16.14
C LEU A 232 -4.81 -6.82 -16.62
N GLN A 233 -4.02 -7.88 -16.46
CA GLN A 233 -4.43 -9.25 -16.80
C GLN A 233 -5.69 -9.70 -16.07
N THR A 234 -5.81 -9.30 -14.80
CA THR A 234 -7.00 -9.58 -14.00
C THR A 234 -8.20 -8.76 -14.47
N LEU A 235 -8.03 -7.47 -14.73
CA LEU A 235 -9.12 -6.59 -15.19
C LEU A 235 -9.72 -7.01 -16.52
N HIS A 236 -8.95 -7.62 -17.42
CA HIS A 236 -9.47 -8.18 -18.67
C HIS A 236 -10.38 -9.40 -18.49
N LYS A 237 -10.40 -10.00 -17.29
CA LYS A 237 -11.20 -11.19 -16.95
C LYS A 237 -12.39 -10.89 -16.04
N VAL A 238 -12.48 -9.65 -15.54
CA VAL A 238 -13.51 -9.16 -14.60
C VAL A 238 -14.70 -8.62 -15.37
#